data_AF-A0A7C5X1H4-F1
#
_entry.id   AF-A0A7C5X1H4-F1
#
_cell.length_a   1.000
_cell.length_b   1.000
_cell.length_c   1.000
_cell.angle_alpha   90.00
_cell.angle_beta   90.00
_cell.angle_gamma   90.00
#
_symmetry.space_group_name_H-M   'P 1'
#
loop_
_entity.id
_entity.type
_entity.pdbx_description
1 polymer ?
#
loop_
_entity_poly.entity_id
_entity_poly.type
_entity_poly.pdbx_seq_one_letter_code
_entity_poly.pdbx_strand_id
1 'polypeptide(L)'
;MRSETHELVTRLALSAVMGAAVVQVPRWFGERLVDANTDLDRNPEYEREVVFTKRGDLKSMEKRVPHHTSSEKRILRKLDRVRLDVLEGRLTREGAQRLGEALHYIQDRCVPSPKFDRRLHDRVEKEAARAHGVLSVAALYSVPRPVGRGGLKVLLRQQSGRKARSGEEAVRCAIAYTFAALYAVLANPKKAPEDFVEKAVYARKAFGGAARWIYAGAALASMVFYAAFISAALPLALNDLSFAVLFLFPVVLLASSPYVGALALATLLSRDLQGFLRNLARATNPENAVPETTALVFIFLLPPLHQLLAVITFASTIIVRFSPYLSRNFRAVREEAYWFEWE
;
A
#
# COMPACT_ATOMS: atom_id res chain seq x y z
N MET A 1 -8.80 -18.08 13.54
CA MET A 1 -10.17 -18.10 14.09
C MET A 1 -10.89 -19.21 13.33
N ARG A 2 -11.99 -19.80 13.82
CA ARG A 2 -12.66 -20.89 13.06
C ARG A 2 -13.43 -20.34 11.87
N SER A 3 -13.49 -21.12 10.79
CA SER A 3 -14.11 -20.72 9.51
C SER A 3 -15.58 -20.32 9.64
N GLU A 4 -16.35 -20.97 10.52
CA GLU A 4 -17.75 -20.60 10.76
C GLU A 4 -17.88 -19.20 11.38
N THR A 5 -16.94 -18.83 12.25
CA THR A 5 -16.90 -17.49 12.85
C THR A 5 -16.47 -16.44 11.82
N HIS A 6 -15.49 -16.76 10.96
CA HIS A 6 -15.09 -15.89 9.84
C HIS A 6 -16.28 -15.57 8.93
N GLU A 7 -17.03 -16.59 8.52
CA GLU A 7 -18.22 -16.45 7.69
C GLU A 7 -19.29 -15.58 8.36
N LEU A 8 -19.67 -15.89 9.61
CA LEU A 8 -20.72 -15.18 10.32
C LEU A 8 -20.37 -13.69 10.49
N VAL A 9 -19.15 -13.40 10.95
CA VAL A 9 -18.65 -12.03 11.14
C VAL A 9 -18.70 -11.26 9.83
N THR A 10 -18.25 -11.87 8.73
CA THR A 10 -18.26 -11.23 7.42
C THR A 10 -19.67 -10.95 6.91
N ARG A 11 -20.58 -11.91 7.00
CA ARG A 11 -21.97 -11.73 6.55
C ARG A 11 -22.67 -10.62 7.32
N LEU A 12 -22.53 -10.60 8.66
CA LEU A 12 -23.15 -9.59 9.50
C LEU A 12 -22.58 -8.19 9.22
N ALA A 13 -21.25 -8.06 9.10
CA ALA A 13 -20.63 -6.78 8.79
C ALA A 13 -21.02 -6.28 7.40
N LEU A 14 -21.09 -7.16 6.39
CA LEU A 14 -21.52 -6.80 5.04
C LEU A 14 -22.97 -6.32 5.01
N SER A 15 -23.89 -7.05 5.66
CA SER A 15 -25.29 -6.63 5.79
C SER A 15 -25.42 -5.27 6.47
N ALA A 16 -24.64 -5.01 7.53
CA ALA A 16 -24.64 -3.73 8.21
C ALA A 16 -24.11 -2.58 7.33
N VAL A 17 -23.07 -2.82 6.53
CA VAL A 17 -22.55 -1.82 5.58
C VAL A 17 -23.58 -1.51 4.49
N MET A 18 -24.24 -2.53 3.93
CA MET A 18 -25.31 -2.35 2.94
C MET A 18 -26.49 -1.54 3.50
N GLY A 19 -26.87 -1.79 4.77
CA GLY A 19 -27.93 -1.04 5.44
C GLY A 19 -27.56 0.39 5.82
N ALA A 20 -26.30 0.64 6.23
CA ALA A 20 -25.87 1.94 6.73
C ALA A 20 -25.50 2.96 5.64
N ALA A 21 -25.06 2.51 4.47
CA ALA A 21 -24.44 3.37 3.46
C ALA A 21 -25.10 3.32 2.08
N VAL A 22 -26.24 2.63 1.95
CA VAL A 22 -26.98 2.47 0.67
C VAL A 22 -26.07 1.95 -0.45
N VAL A 23 -25.08 1.13 -0.11
CA VAL A 23 -24.19 0.48 -1.08
C VAL A 23 -24.86 -0.79 -1.58
N GLN A 24 -25.06 -0.89 -2.89
CA GLN A 24 -25.54 -2.11 -3.52
C GLN A 24 -24.37 -3.04 -3.83
N VAL A 25 -24.29 -4.15 -3.10
CA VAL A 25 -23.31 -5.21 -3.36
C VAL A 25 -24.04 -6.39 -4.02
N PRO A 26 -23.67 -6.79 -5.23
CA PRO A 26 -24.25 -7.97 -5.88
C PRO A 26 -24.04 -9.22 -5.04
N ARG A 27 -25.03 -10.10 -5.02
CA ARG A 27 -24.99 -11.36 -4.25
C ARG A 27 -23.73 -12.17 -4.51
N TRP A 28 -23.33 -12.31 -5.78
CA TRP A 28 -22.12 -13.05 -6.18
C TRP A 28 -20.84 -12.48 -5.58
N PHE A 29 -20.78 -11.15 -5.37
CA PHE A 29 -19.61 -10.49 -4.78
C PHE A 29 -19.53 -10.81 -3.29
N GLY A 30 -20.68 -10.73 -2.59
CA GLY A 30 -20.79 -11.10 -1.19
C GLY A 30 -20.44 -12.57 -0.93
N GLU A 31 -20.96 -13.49 -1.77
CA GLU A 31 -20.65 -14.92 -1.69
C GLU A 31 -19.15 -15.18 -1.91
N ARG A 32 -18.56 -14.64 -2.99
CA ARG A 32 -17.13 -14.82 -3.27
C ARG A 32 -16.23 -14.25 -2.16
N LEU A 33 -16.62 -13.13 -1.56
CA LEU A 33 -15.90 -12.51 -0.45
C LEU A 33 -15.93 -13.39 0.81
N VAL A 34 -17.08 -14.00 1.13
CA VAL A 34 -17.20 -14.96 2.24
C VAL A 34 -16.36 -16.21 1.96
N ASP A 35 -16.45 -16.76 0.76
CA ASP A 35 -15.69 -17.95 0.37
C ASP A 35 -14.18 -17.71 0.48
N ALA A 36 -13.69 -16.58 -0.04
CA ALA A 36 -12.27 -16.25 0.02
C ALA A 36 -11.77 -15.98 1.45
N ASN A 37 -12.64 -15.49 2.35
CA ASN A 37 -12.28 -15.32 3.76
C ASN A 37 -12.07 -16.69 4.43
N THR A 38 -12.96 -17.66 4.20
CA THR A 38 -12.86 -18.98 4.84
C THR A 38 -11.86 -19.92 4.16
N ASP A 39 -11.62 -19.75 2.86
CA ASP A 39 -10.72 -20.62 2.09
C ASP A 39 -9.26 -20.56 2.58
N LEU A 40 -8.81 -19.42 3.13
CA LEU A 40 -7.44 -19.26 3.63
C LEU A 40 -7.06 -20.24 4.75
N ASP A 41 -8.03 -20.73 5.54
CA ASP A 41 -7.79 -21.76 6.54
C ASP A 41 -7.36 -23.09 5.91
N ARG A 42 -7.89 -23.39 4.71
CA ARG A 42 -7.65 -24.62 3.96
C ARG A 42 -6.49 -24.48 2.97
N ASN A 43 -6.44 -23.33 2.29
CA ASN A 43 -5.51 -22.99 1.23
C ASN A 43 -4.73 -21.71 1.61
N PRO A 44 -3.71 -21.83 2.47
CA PRO A 44 -2.99 -20.65 2.96
C PRO A 44 -2.17 -19.97 1.86
N GLU A 45 -2.00 -18.65 1.96
CA GLU A 45 -1.11 -17.88 1.09
C GLU A 45 0.36 -18.24 1.38
N TYR A 46 1.16 -18.38 0.32
CA TYR A 46 2.62 -18.57 0.41
C TYR A 46 3.34 -17.41 -0.27
N GLU A 47 4.48 -17.01 0.30
CA GLU A 47 5.39 -16.07 -0.32
C GLU A 47 6.72 -16.74 -0.63
N ARG A 48 7.32 -16.34 -1.75
CA ARG A 48 8.69 -16.73 -2.07
C ARG A 48 9.66 -15.84 -1.32
N GLU A 49 10.44 -16.45 -0.44
CA GLU A 49 11.59 -15.84 0.20
C GLU A 49 12.85 -16.37 -0.49
N VAL A 50 13.75 -15.47 -0.87
CA VAL A 50 15.08 -15.87 -1.36
C VAL A 50 16.01 -15.91 -0.15
N VAL A 51 16.51 -17.09 0.18
CA VAL A 51 17.40 -17.32 1.32
C VAL A 51 18.77 -17.78 0.85
N PHE A 52 19.81 -17.30 1.51
CA PHE A 52 21.16 -17.83 1.35
C PHE A 52 21.28 -19.14 2.12
N THR A 53 21.72 -20.20 1.45
CA THR A 53 22.06 -21.45 2.12
C THR A 53 23.37 -21.30 2.89
N LYS A 54 23.64 -22.23 3.82
CA LYS A 54 24.93 -22.29 4.53
C LYS A 54 26.15 -22.45 3.59
N ARG A 55 25.93 -22.82 2.32
CA ARG A 55 26.96 -22.95 1.29
C ARG A 55 27.10 -21.71 0.41
N GLY A 56 26.32 -20.66 0.64
CA GLY A 56 26.33 -19.42 -0.15
C GLY A 56 25.38 -19.39 -1.34
N ASP A 57 24.68 -20.49 -1.62
CA ASP A 57 23.74 -20.57 -2.74
C ASP A 57 22.43 -19.80 -2.45
N LEU A 58 21.87 -19.14 -3.46
CA LEU A 58 20.54 -18.54 -3.41
C LEU A 58 19.48 -19.62 -3.65
N LYS A 59 18.60 -19.85 -2.67
CA LYS A 59 17.45 -20.75 -2.83
C LYS A 59 16.15 -19.98 -2.65
N SER A 60 15.25 -20.10 -3.62
CA SER A 60 13.86 -19.66 -3.44
C SER A 60 13.12 -20.70 -2.60
N MET A 61 12.54 -20.28 -1.49
CA MET A 61 11.71 -21.10 -0.62
C MET A 61 10.32 -20.49 -0.50
N GLU A 62 9.31 -21.35 -0.51
CA GLU A 62 7.94 -20.93 -0.21
C GLU A 62 7.73 -20.93 1.30
N LYS A 63 7.31 -19.79 1.82
CA LYS A 63 7.02 -19.57 3.22
C LYS A 63 5.55 -19.22 3.38
N ARG A 64 4.86 -20.01 4.19
CA ARG A 64 3.47 -19.75 4.55
C ARG A 64 3.36 -18.37 5.19
N VAL A 65 2.44 -17.56 4.70
CA VAL A 65 2.12 -16.26 5.30
C VAL A 65 1.42 -16.51 6.63
N PRO A 66 1.90 -15.95 7.76
CA PRO A 66 1.26 -16.12 9.05
C PRO A 66 0.04 -15.20 9.17
N HIS A 67 -1.14 -15.76 9.44
CA HIS A 67 -2.40 -15.01 9.42
C HIS A 67 -2.53 -14.03 10.61
N HIS A 68 -2.27 -14.51 11.85
CA HIS A 68 -2.40 -13.72 13.08
C HIS A 68 -1.40 -12.56 13.24
N THR A 69 -0.33 -12.57 12.45
CA THR A 69 0.74 -11.55 12.46
C THR A 69 0.89 -10.86 11.10
N SER A 70 -0.10 -10.98 10.22
CA SER A 70 -0.12 -10.26 8.95
C SER A 70 0.04 -8.76 9.17
N SER A 71 0.94 -8.14 8.40
CA SER A 71 1.23 -6.73 8.54
C SER A 71 0.09 -5.86 8.01
N GLU A 72 -0.12 -4.71 8.65
CA GLU A 72 -0.91 -3.57 8.16
C GLU A 72 -0.68 -3.31 6.66
N LYS A 73 0.60 -3.25 6.24
CA LYS A 73 0.98 -2.98 4.85
C LYS A 73 0.44 -4.03 3.89
N ARG A 74 0.44 -5.33 4.28
CA ARG A 74 -0.14 -6.41 3.45
C ARG A 74 -1.64 -6.22 3.27
N ILE A 75 -2.35 -6.02 4.39
CA ILE A 75 -3.81 -5.85 4.39
C ILE A 75 -4.19 -4.65 3.52
N LEU A 76 -3.58 -3.48 3.77
CA LEU A 76 -3.86 -2.27 3.01
C LEU A 76 -3.57 -2.43 1.51
N ARG A 77 -2.51 -3.13 1.11
CA ARG A 77 -2.22 -3.38 -0.33
C ARG A 77 -3.33 -4.16 -1.04
N LYS A 78 -3.93 -5.15 -0.36
CA LYS A 78 -5.09 -5.88 -0.92
C LYS A 78 -6.30 -4.94 -1.03
N LEU A 79 -6.57 -4.15 0.01
CA LEU A 79 -7.70 -3.20 0.03
C LEU A 79 -7.54 -2.03 -0.96
N ASP A 80 -6.32 -1.52 -1.17
CA ASP A 80 -5.99 -0.44 -2.10
C ASP A 80 -6.46 -0.79 -3.53
N ARG A 81 -6.29 -2.06 -3.95
CA ARG A 81 -6.76 -2.55 -5.26
C ARG A 81 -8.28 -2.60 -5.35
N VAL A 82 -8.93 -3.12 -4.32
CA VAL A 82 -10.40 -3.23 -4.30
C VAL A 82 -11.05 -1.85 -4.30
N ARG A 83 -10.47 -0.89 -3.56
CA ARG A 83 -10.97 0.49 -3.54
C ARG A 83 -10.87 1.14 -4.91
N LEU A 84 -9.78 0.90 -5.66
CA LEU A 84 -9.65 1.39 -7.03
C LEU A 84 -10.76 0.87 -7.94
N ASP A 85 -11.04 -0.45 -7.90
CA ASP A 85 -12.14 -1.04 -8.67
C ASP A 85 -13.47 -0.36 -8.32
N VAL A 86 -13.75 -0.13 -7.02
CA VAL A 86 -14.97 0.53 -6.53
C VAL A 86 -15.10 1.96 -7.06
N LEU A 87 -14.02 2.75 -7.04
CA LEU A 87 -14.02 4.11 -7.58
C LEU A 87 -14.39 4.11 -9.06
N GLU A 88 -13.81 3.17 -9.83
CA GLU A 88 -14.09 2.97 -11.25
C GLU A 88 -15.50 2.38 -11.52
N GLY A 89 -16.31 2.17 -10.47
CA GLY A 89 -17.67 1.63 -10.59
C GLY A 89 -17.70 0.13 -10.90
N ARG A 90 -16.60 -0.58 -10.62
CA ARG A 90 -16.43 -2.01 -10.90
C ARG A 90 -16.38 -2.80 -9.60
N LEU A 91 -17.12 -3.89 -9.56
CA LEU A 91 -16.94 -4.95 -8.58
C LEU A 91 -16.48 -6.18 -9.34
N THR A 92 -15.30 -6.69 -9.01
CA THR A 92 -14.65 -7.80 -9.73
C THR A 92 -14.60 -9.05 -8.85
N ARG A 93 -14.53 -10.25 -9.45
CA ARG A 93 -14.33 -11.51 -8.71
C ARG A 93 -12.99 -11.52 -7.96
N GLU A 94 -11.96 -10.96 -8.60
CA GLU A 94 -10.64 -10.83 -8.01
C GLU A 94 -10.63 -9.82 -6.85
N GLY A 95 -11.39 -8.72 -6.98
CA GLY A 95 -11.59 -7.74 -5.92
C GLY A 95 -12.33 -8.33 -4.71
N ALA A 96 -13.40 -9.10 -4.95
CA ALA A 96 -14.11 -9.83 -3.88
C ALA A 96 -13.18 -10.79 -3.14
N GLN A 97 -12.36 -11.54 -3.89
CA GLN A 97 -11.38 -12.46 -3.33
C GLN A 97 -10.34 -11.73 -2.46
N ARG A 98 -9.71 -10.67 -2.99
CA ARG A 98 -8.73 -9.86 -2.24
C ARG A 98 -9.31 -9.24 -0.98
N LEU A 99 -10.57 -8.79 -1.06
CA LEU A 99 -11.27 -8.25 0.11
C LEU A 99 -11.50 -9.35 1.14
N GLY A 100 -12.01 -10.52 0.73
CA GLY A 100 -12.18 -11.68 1.62
C GLY A 100 -10.89 -12.09 2.31
N GLU A 101 -9.79 -12.20 1.56
CA GLU A 101 -8.46 -12.50 2.10
C GLU A 101 -7.96 -11.46 3.10
N ALA A 102 -8.20 -10.16 2.82
CA ALA A 102 -7.85 -9.09 3.74
C ALA A 102 -8.68 -9.15 5.04
N LEU A 103 -9.96 -9.46 4.94
CA LEU A 103 -10.85 -9.62 6.09
C LEU A 103 -10.43 -10.81 6.97
N HIS A 104 -10.01 -11.92 6.36
CA HIS A 104 -9.44 -13.05 7.08
C HIS A 104 -8.30 -12.61 8.00
N TYR A 105 -7.28 -11.93 7.44
CA TYR A 105 -6.17 -11.42 8.23
C TYR A 105 -6.59 -10.41 9.30
N ILE A 106 -7.58 -9.57 9.01
CA ILE A 106 -8.12 -8.64 10.00
C ILE A 106 -8.76 -9.42 11.17
N GLN A 107 -9.58 -10.42 10.88
CA GLN A 107 -10.29 -11.21 11.90
C GLN A 107 -9.29 -12.03 12.74
N ASP A 108 -8.29 -12.65 12.11
CA ASP A 108 -7.26 -13.42 12.81
C ASP A 108 -6.34 -12.58 13.69
N ARG A 109 -6.14 -11.31 13.35
CA ARG A 109 -5.39 -10.39 14.20
C ARG A 109 -6.10 -10.05 15.51
N CYS A 110 -7.38 -10.35 15.67
CA CYS A 110 -8.08 -10.23 16.94
C CYS A 110 -7.77 -11.38 17.91
N VAL A 111 -7.33 -12.53 17.40
CA VAL A 111 -6.96 -13.70 18.20
C VAL A 111 -5.46 -13.67 18.53
N PRO A 112 -5.04 -14.00 19.76
CA PRO A 112 -3.62 -14.19 20.12
C PRO A 112 -2.95 -15.20 19.21
N SER A 113 -1.73 -14.93 18.73
CA SER A 113 -1.07 -15.87 17.82
C SER A 113 -0.65 -17.15 18.56
N PRO A 114 -0.86 -18.34 17.96
CA PRO A 114 -0.45 -19.61 18.57
C PRO A 114 1.07 -19.73 18.72
N LYS A 115 1.84 -18.91 17.99
CA LYS A 115 3.30 -18.82 18.12
C LYS A 115 3.74 -18.26 19.48
N PHE A 116 2.94 -17.37 20.08
CA PHE A 116 3.25 -16.73 21.35
C PHE A 116 2.56 -17.43 22.52
N ASP A 117 1.29 -17.80 22.37
CA ASP A 117 0.54 -18.55 23.39
C ASP A 117 -0.52 -19.45 22.74
N ARG A 118 -0.16 -20.72 22.55
CA ARG A 118 -1.04 -21.72 21.95
C ARG A 118 -2.26 -22.05 22.83
N ARG A 119 -2.10 -22.08 24.16
CA ARG A 119 -3.21 -22.43 25.06
C ARG A 119 -4.27 -21.34 25.08
N LEU A 120 -3.84 -20.07 25.13
CA LEU A 120 -4.74 -18.94 25.04
C LEU A 120 -5.41 -18.88 23.67
N HIS A 121 -4.66 -19.08 22.58
CA HIS A 121 -5.21 -19.16 21.23
C HIS A 121 -6.35 -20.18 21.13
N ASP A 122 -6.07 -21.44 21.49
CA ASP A 122 -7.04 -22.54 21.34
C ASP A 122 -8.29 -22.32 22.22
N ARG A 123 -8.11 -21.73 23.41
CA ARG A 123 -9.22 -21.34 24.29
C ARG A 123 -10.07 -20.24 23.66
N VAL A 124 -9.46 -19.15 23.21
CA VAL A 124 -10.16 -18.01 22.61
C VAL A 124 -10.94 -18.45 21.36
N GLU A 125 -10.37 -19.28 20.51
CA GLU A 125 -11.08 -19.80 19.33
C GLU A 125 -12.28 -20.68 19.69
N LYS A 126 -12.13 -21.55 20.69
CA LYS A 126 -13.22 -22.41 21.17
C LYS A 126 -14.34 -21.60 21.81
N GLU A 127 -14.01 -20.58 22.58
CA GLU A 127 -14.98 -19.66 23.17
C GLU A 127 -15.66 -18.80 22.10
N ALA A 128 -14.92 -18.32 21.09
CA ALA A 128 -15.46 -17.49 20.01
C ALA A 128 -16.56 -18.22 19.23
N ALA A 129 -16.40 -19.52 18.99
CA ALA A 129 -17.42 -20.36 18.35
C ALA A 129 -18.73 -20.46 19.17
N ARG A 130 -18.67 -20.25 20.50
CA ARG A 130 -19.85 -20.25 21.38
C ARG A 130 -20.44 -18.84 21.56
N ALA A 131 -19.66 -17.81 21.26
CA ALA A 131 -20.04 -16.41 21.42
C ALA A 131 -20.76 -15.83 20.19
N HIS A 132 -21.16 -16.65 19.22
CA HIS A 132 -21.90 -16.21 18.02
C HIS A 132 -23.18 -15.45 18.37
N GLY A 133 -23.88 -15.83 19.44
CA GLY A 133 -25.08 -15.16 19.91
C GLY A 133 -24.87 -13.74 20.46
N VAL A 134 -23.62 -13.33 20.69
CA VAL A 134 -23.27 -11.95 21.12
C VAL A 134 -23.22 -10.99 19.92
N LEU A 135 -23.21 -11.51 18.70
CA LEU A 135 -23.20 -10.70 17.50
C LEU A 135 -24.61 -10.18 17.21
N SER A 136 -24.81 -8.88 17.41
CA SER A 136 -26.01 -8.18 16.97
C SER A 136 -25.64 -7.04 16.03
N VAL A 137 -26.51 -6.76 15.06
CA VAL A 137 -26.38 -5.58 14.18
C VAL A 137 -26.39 -4.28 15.01
N ALA A 138 -27.07 -4.27 16.16
CA ALA A 138 -27.08 -3.14 17.08
C ALA A 138 -25.67 -2.77 17.59
N ALA A 139 -24.82 -3.77 17.84
CA ALA A 139 -23.43 -3.55 18.27
C ALA A 139 -22.55 -2.91 17.17
N LEU A 140 -23.00 -2.88 15.91
CA LEU A 140 -22.27 -2.29 14.79
C LEU A 140 -22.47 -0.79 14.63
N TYR A 141 -23.52 -0.20 15.23
CA TYR A 141 -23.75 1.25 15.12
C TYR A 141 -22.71 2.09 15.87
N SER A 142 -22.05 1.51 16.88
CA SER A 142 -20.97 2.15 17.65
C SER A 142 -19.56 1.91 17.07
N VAL A 143 -19.46 1.18 15.95
CA VAL A 143 -18.17 0.82 15.36
C VAL A 143 -17.59 2.01 14.57
N PRO A 144 -16.26 2.25 14.65
CA PRO A 144 -15.62 3.32 13.89
C PRO A 144 -15.88 3.23 12.38
N ARG A 145 -16.14 4.38 11.77
CA ARG A 145 -16.28 4.57 10.32
C ARG A 145 -15.05 5.31 9.78
N PRO A 146 -13.95 4.61 9.51
CA PRO A 146 -12.73 5.26 9.05
C PRO A 146 -12.92 5.90 7.67
N VAL A 147 -12.62 7.19 7.58
CA VAL A 147 -12.57 7.92 6.33
C VAL A 147 -11.17 7.78 5.73
N GLY A 148 -11.12 7.33 4.48
CA GLY A 148 -9.88 7.19 3.72
C GLY A 148 -8.98 6.04 4.18
N ARG A 149 -7.84 5.93 3.50
CA ARG A 149 -6.78 4.95 3.74
C ARG A 149 -6.10 5.16 5.09
N GLY A 150 -5.80 6.41 5.42
CA GLY A 150 -5.10 6.83 6.62
C GLY A 150 -5.91 6.53 7.88
N GLY A 151 -7.22 6.81 7.85
CA GLY A 151 -8.14 6.44 8.93
C GLY A 151 -8.14 4.94 9.20
N LEU A 152 -8.26 4.12 8.14
CA LEU A 152 -8.22 2.67 8.26
C LEU A 152 -6.86 2.17 8.75
N LYS A 153 -5.76 2.75 8.26
CA LYS A 153 -4.40 2.43 8.69
C LYS A 153 -4.19 2.66 10.19
N VAL A 154 -4.69 3.76 10.74
CA VAL A 154 -4.61 4.05 12.18
C VAL A 154 -5.37 2.98 12.98
N LEU A 155 -6.57 2.61 12.55
CA LEU A 155 -7.34 1.54 13.20
C LEU A 155 -6.59 0.20 13.14
N LEU A 156 -6.11 -0.20 11.95
CA LEU A 156 -5.35 -1.44 11.81
C LEU A 156 -4.08 -1.45 12.66
N ARG A 157 -3.42 -0.32 12.90
CA ARG A 157 -2.28 -0.22 13.83
C ARG A 157 -2.69 -0.47 15.27
N GLN A 158 -3.78 0.14 15.71
CA GLN A 158 -4.31 -0.04 17.06
C GLN A 158 -4.72 -1.49 17.32
N GLN A 159 -5.24 -2.18 16.30
CA GLN A 159 -5.58 -3.60 16.37
C GLN A 159 -4.38 -4.49 16.74
N SER A 160 -3.19 -4.23 16.18
CA SER A 160 -1.99 -5.05 16.47
C SER A 160 -1.67 -5.14 17.96
N GLY A 161 -1.91 -4.06 18.70
CA GLY A 161 -1.61 -3.97 20.14
C GLY A 161 -2.70 -4.54 21.05
N ARG A 162 -3.89 -4.87 20.53
CA ARG A 162 -5.05 -5.30 21.31
C ARG A 162 -5.47 -6.71 20.92
N LYS A 163 -4.85 -7.71 21.55
CA LYS A 163 -5.23 -9.12 21.40
C LYS A 163 -6.31 -9.50 22.43
N ALA A 164 -7.33 -10.21 21.98
CA ALA A 164 -8.42 -10.65 22.83
C ALA A 164 -7.95 -11.66 23.88
N ARG A 165 -8.54 -11.62 25.08
CA ARG A 165 -8.30 -12.56 26.17
C ARG A 165 -9.40 -13.61 26.30
N SER A 166 -10.55 -13.36 25.67
CA SER A 166 -11.72 -14.25 25.62
C SER A 166 -12.27 -14.36 24.20
N GLY A 167 -13.10 -15.38 23.97
CA GLY A 167 -13.80 -15.55 22.69
C GLY A 167 -14.74 -14.39 22.34
N GLU A 168 -15.44 -13.83 23.33
CA GLU A 168 -16.36 -12.70 23.13
C GLU A 168 -15.61 -11.43 22.69
N GLU A 169 -14.48 -11.12 23.33
CA GLU A 169 -13.61 -10.00 22.91
C GLU A 169 -13.09 -10.20 21.49
N ALA A 170 -12.71 -11.43 21.13
CA ALA A 170 -12.21 -11.74 19.79
C ALA A 170 -13.29 -11.52 18.72
N VAL A 171 -14.52 -11.97 19.00
CA VAL A 171 -15.67 -11.81 18.10
C VAL A 171 -16.06 -10.33 17.96
N ARG A 172 -16.11 -9.56 19.06
CA ARG A 172 -16.35 -8.11 19.05
C ARG A 172 -15.28 -7.33 18.30
N CYS A 173 -14.01 -7.68 18.49
CA CYS A 173 -12.91 -7.12 17.72
C CYS A 173 -13.07 -7.44 16.24
N ALA A 174 -13.31 -8.72 15.89
CA ALA A 174 -13.39 -9.18 14.52
C ALA A 174 -14.51 -8.47 13.76
N ILE A 175 -15.71 -8.36 14.34
CA ILE A 175 -16.84 -7.67 13.71
C ILE A 175 -16.57 -6.17 13.56
N ALA A 176 -16.00 -5.51 14.56
CA ALA A 176 -15.71 -4.08 14.49
C ALA A 176 -14.70 -3.74 13.38
N TYR A 177 -13.58 -4.45 13.31
CA TYR A 177 -12.57 -4.18 12.28
C TYR A 177 -12.99 -4.68 10.89
N THR A 178 -13.78 -5.75 10.80
CA THR A 178 -14.37 -6.20 9.53
C THR A 178 -15.33 -5.15 8.98
N PHE A 179 -16.23 -4.62 9.81
CA PHE A 179 -17.13 -3.54 9.42
C PHE A 179 -16.36 -2.29 9.02
N ALA A 180 -15.36 -1.86 9.80
CA ALA A 180 -14.55 -0.69 9.48
C ALA A 180 -13.83 -0.82 8.13
N ALA A 181 -13.28 -1.99 7.81
CA ALA A 181 -12.62 -2.25 6.54
C ALA A 181 -13.60 -2.29 5.36
N LEU A 182 -14.74 -2.99 5.52
CA LEU A 182 -15.80 -3.01 4.50
C LEU A 182 -16.35 -1.61 4.25
N TYR A 183 -16.61 -0.85 5.32
CA TYR A 183 -17.07 0.53 5.22
C TYR A 183 -16.04 1.38 4.47
N ALA A 184 -14.76 1.30 4.84
CA ALA A 184 -13.71 2.09 4.21
C ALA A 184 -13.58 1.84 2.70
N VAL A 185 -13.77 0.59 2.27
CA VAL A 185 -13.59 0.20 0.86
C VAL A 185 -14.86 0.45 0.04
N LEU A 186 -16.00 -0.01 0.54
CA LEU A 186 -17.26 -0.05 -0.22
C LEU A 186 -18.13 1.18 0.00
N ALA A 187 -18.12 1.75 1.21
CA ALA A 187 -19.06 2.79 1.64
C ALA A 187 -18.47 4.19 1.81
N ASN A 188 -17.13 4.33 1.87
CA ASN A 188 -16.51 5.66 1.87
C ASN A 188 -16.93 6.45 0.62
N PRO A 189 -17.10 7.78 0.75
CA PRO A 189 -17.53 8.63 -0.34
C PRO A 189 -16.57 8.48 -1.53
N LYS A 190 -17.10 8.50 -2.76
CA LYS A 190 -16.26 8.45 -3.96
C LYS A 190 -15.42 9.72 -4.08
N LYS A 191 -16.07 10.88 -3.94
CA LYS A 191 -15.41 12.19 -3.93
C LYS A 191 -14.66 12.40 -2.62
N ALA A 192 -13.52 13.07 -2.71
CA ALA A 192 -12.73 13.44 -1.55
C ALA A 192 -13.54 14.39 -0.63
N PRO A 193 -13.58 14.15 0.69
CA PRO A 193 -14.17 15.09 1.63
C PRO A 193 -13.49 16.47 1.57
N GLU A 194 -14.24 17.52 1.93
CA GLU A 194 -13.79 18.92 1.80
C GLU A 194 -12.46 19.20 2.50
N ASP A 195 -12.26 18.64 3.70
CA ASP A 195 -11.02 18.80 4.47
C ASP A 195 -9.79 18.22 3.74
N PHE A 196 -9.98 17.14 2.97
CA PHE A 196 -8.94 16.56 2.13
C PHE A 196 -8.70 17.40 0.88
N VAL A 197 -9.75 17.93 0.25
CA VAL A 197 -9.64 18.82 -0.91
C VAL A 197 -8.86 20.07 -0.55
N GLU A 198 -9.14 20.70 0.59
CA GLU A 198 -8.40 21.88 1.07
C GLU A 198 -6.91 21.58 1.26
N LYS A 199 -6.58 20.45 1.92
CA LYS A 199 -5.19 20.00 2.10
C LYS A 199 -4.50 19.78 0.75
N ALA A 200 -5.21 19.23 -0.22
CA ALA A 200 -4.69 18.96 -1.56
C ALA A 200 -4.45 20.24 -2.37
N VAL A 201 -5.38 21.19 -2.32
CA VAL A 201 -5.23 22.53 -2.92
C VAL A 201 -4.06 23.27 -2.30
N TYR A 202 -3.90 23.22 -0.98
CA TYR A 202 -2.75 23.80 -0.29
C TYR A 202 -1.44 23.15 -0.74
N ALA A 203 -1.40 21.82 -0.83
CA ALA A 203 -0.24 21.10 -1.33
C ALA A 203 0.10 21.51 -2.77
N ARG A 204 -0.89 21.71 -3.64
CA ARG A 204 -0.69 22.20 -5.02
C ARG A 204 -0.14 23.64 -5.05
N LYS A 205 -0.68 24.53 -4.22
CA LYS A 205 -0.19 25.92 -4.08
C LYS A 205 1.27 25.99 -3.63
N ALA A 206 1.74 25.02 -2.85
CA ALA A 206 3.15 24.95 -2.46
C ALA A 206 4.12 24.76 -3.65
N PHE A 207 3.62 24.29 -4.80
CA PHE A 207 4.36 24.23 -6.08
C PHE A 207 4.14 25.47 -6.95
N GLY A 208 3.83 26.62 -6.36
CA GLY A 208 3.74 27.92 -7.04
C GLY A 208 5.07 28.66 -7.14
N GLY A 209 5.13 29.69 -7.99
CA GLY A 209 6.27 30.62 -8.07
C GLY A 209 7.62 29.93 -8.32
N ALA A 210 8.64 30.32 -7.55
CA ALA A 210 10.00 29.77 -7.68
C ALA A 210 10.07 28.26 -7.39
N ALA A 211 9.26 27.75 -6.47
CA ALA A 211 9.23 26.31 -6.14
C ALA A 211 8.84 25.46 -7.36
N ARG A 212 7.93 25.97 -8.20
CA ARG A 212 7.55 25.32 -9.48
C ARG A 212 8.77 25.12 -10.38
N TRP A 213 9.56 26.18 -10.55
CA TRP A 213 10.72 26.18 -11.45
C TRP A 213 11.86 25.34 -10.91
N ILE A 214 12.10 25.36 -9.61
CA ILE A 214 13.08 24.48 -8.96
C ILE A 214 12.68 23.01 -9.16
N TYR A 215 11.40 22.69 -8.93
CA TYR A 215 10.90 21.33 -9.11
C TYR A 215 10.95 20.87 -10.57
N ALA A 216 10.57 21.74 -11.51
CA ALA A 216 10.67 21.48 -12.95
C ALA A 216 12.13 21.31 -13.40
N GLY A 217 13.03 22.17 -12.92
CA GLY A 217 14.46 22.10 -13.21
C GLY A 217 15.09 20.82 -12.70
N ALA A 218 14.76 20.40 -11.47
CA ALA A 218 15.20 19.11 -10.93
C ALA A 218 14.63 17.93 -11.74
N ALA A 219 13.36 17.99 -12.14
CA ALA A 219 12.75 16.96 -12.97
C ALA A 219 13.44 16.83 -14.34
N LEU A 220 13.67 17.96 -15.03
CA LEU A 220 14.40 18.00 -16.30
C LEU A 220 15.85 17.53 -16.14
N ALA A 221 16.54 17.97 -15.08
CA ALA A 221 17.90 17.54 -14.79
C ALA A 221 17.98 16.01 -14.62
N SER A 222 17.04 15.40 -13.88
CA SER A 222 17.04 13.95 -13.68
C SER A 222 16.93 13.15 -14.99
N MET A 223 16.25 13.71 -16.00
CA MET A 223 16.09 13.10 -17.31
C MET A 223 17.30 13.37 -18.22
N VAL A 224 17.69 14.64 -18.33
CA VAL A 224 18.76 15.09 -19.25
C VAL A 224 20.12 14.54 -18.82
N PHE A 225 20.45 14.61 -17.53
CA PHE A 225 21.73 14.10 -17.04
C PHE A 225 21.79 12.56 -17.05
N TYR A 226 20.66 11.86 -16.92
CA TYR A 226 20.62 10.41 -17.13
C TYR A 226 20.87 10.05 -18.60
N ALA A 227 20.25 10.76 -19.55
CA ALA A 227 20.52 10.57 -20.97
C ALA A 227 21.98 10.89 -21.32
N ALA A 228 22.52 12.00 -20.80
CA ALA A 228 23.93 12.35 -20.97
C ALA A 228 24.87 11.31 -20.37
N PHE A 229 24.55 10.78 -19.18
CA PHE A 229 25.28 9.70 -18.52
C PHE A 229 25.37 8.46 -19.40
N ILE A 230 24.24 8.04 -19.99
CA ILE A 230 24.22 6.90 -20.93
C ILE A 230 25.04 7.21 -22.18
N SER A 231 24.78 8.34 -22.84
CA SER A 231 25.45 8.71 -24.08
C SER A 231 26.96 8.84 -23.92
N ALA A 232 27.44 9.36 -22.79
CA ALA A 232 28.87 9.52 -22.52
C ALA A 232 29.57 8.20 -22.17
N ALA A 233 28.84 7.22 -21.63
CA ALA A 233 29.41 5.92 -21.24
C ALA A 233 29.28 4.85 -22.32
N LEU A 234 28.29 4.95 -23.21
CA LEU A 234 28.02 3.94 -24.22
C LEU A 234 29.24 3.63 -25.11
N PRO A 235 30.00 4.62 -25.64
CA PRO A 235 31.19 4.33 -26.43
C PRO A 235 32.27 3.58 -25.64
N LEU A 236 32.45 3.91 -24.35
CA LEU A 236 33.43 3.24 -23.48
C LEU A 236 33.01 1.81 -23.17
N ALA A 237 31.72 1.60 -22.87
CA ALA A 237 31.16 0.28 -22.61
C ALA A 237 31.22 -0.65 -23.83
N LEU A 238 31.10 -0.12 -25.04
CA LEU A 238 31.24 -0.91 -26.26
C LEU A 238 32.69 -1.35 -26.53
N ASN A 239 33.67 -0.62 -26.00
CA ASN A 239 35.10 -0.87 -26.25
C ASN A 239 35.81 -1.60 -25.09
N ASP A 240 35.26 -1.57 -23.88
CA ASP A 240 35.83 -2.21 -22.70
C ASP A 240 34.76 -2.96 -21.90
N LEU A 241 34.88 -4.30 -21.88
CA LEU A 241 33.96 -5.19 -21.16
C LEU A 241 33.96 -4.95 -19.64
N SER A 242 35.12 -4.63 -19.06
CA SER A 242 35.25 -4.37 -17.62
C SER A 242 34.50 -3.09 -17.25
N PHE A 243 34.66 -2.05 -18.07
CA PHE A 243 33.89 -0.83 -17.94
C PHE A 243 32.39 -1.07 -18.17
N ALA A 244 32.03 -1.89 -19.16
CA ALA A 244 30.62 -2.21 -19.46
C ALA A 244 29.93 -2.85 -18.26
N VAL A 245 30.57 -3.82 -17.60
CA VAL A 245 30.04 -4.47 -16.40
C VAL A 245 29.89 -3.46 -15.27
N LEU A 246 30.91 -2.64 -15.01
CA LEU A 246 30.88 -1.63 -13.95
C LEU A 246 29.79 -0.56 -14.19
N PHE A 247 29.60 -0.16 -15.44
CA PHE A 247 28.65 0.87 -15.87
C PHE A 247 27.20 0.39 -15.87
N LEU A 248 26.95 -0.88 -16.20
CA LEU A 248 25.59 -1.44 -16.29
C LEU A 248 24.84 -1.37 -14.94
N PHE A 249 25.55 -1.57 -13.81
CA PHE A 249 24.95 -1.50 -12.48
C PHE A 249 24.34 -0.11 -12.17
N PRO A 250 25.08 1.01 -12.22
CA PRO A 250 24.51 2.36 -12.10
C PRO A 250 23.37 2.64 -13.08
N VAL A 251 23.48 2.22 -14.34
CA VAL A 251 22.43 2.47 -15.35
C VAL A 251 21.11 1.86 -14.94
N VAL A 252 21.13 0.58 -14.54
CA VAL A 252 19.93 -0.16 -14.12
C VAL A 252 19.38 0.44 -12.82
N LEU A 253 20.25 0.74 -11.86
CA LEU A 253 19.84 1.26 -10.56
C LEU A 253 19.31 2.70 -10.62
N LEU A 254 19.75 3.51 -11.58
CA LEU A 254 19.25 4.87 -11.84
C LEU A 254 18.15 4.92 -12.91
N ALA A 255 17.72 3.80 -13.48
CA ALA A 255 16.73 3.78 -14.56
C ALA A 255 15.36 4.36 -14.16
N SER A 256 15.05 4.42 -12.87
CA SER A 256 13.84 5.08 -12.35
C SER A 256 13.91 6.60 -12.39
N SER A 257 15.09 7.22 -12.47
CA SER A 257 15.27 8.67 -12.50
C SER A 257 14.47 9.36 -13.62
N PRO A 258 14.61 8.98 -14.91
CA PRO A 258 13.83 9.63 -15.97
C PRO A 258 12.32 9.43 -15.81
N TYR A 259 11.88 8.28 -15.30
CA TYR A 259 10.46 8.03 -15.01
C TYR A 259 9.93 8.95 -13.91
N VAL A 260 10.70 9.14 -12.84
CA VAL A 260 10.36 10.06 -11.73
C VAL A 260 10.33 11.50 -12.23
N GLY A 261 11.30 11.91 -13.05
CA GLY A 261 11.32 13.23 -13.69
C GLY A 261 10.10 13.46 -14.59
N ALA A 262 9.74 12.49 -15.42
CA ALA A 262 8.56 12.58 -16.29
C ALA A 262 7.26 12.72 -15.48
N LEU A 263 7.09 11.95 -14.41
CA LEU A 263 5.93 12.07 -13.51
C LEU A 263 5.88 13.42 -12.78
N ALA A 264 7.03 13.97 -12.40
CA ALA A 264 7.13 15.27 -11.76
C ALA A 264 6.72 16.40 -12.72
N LEU A 265 7.16 16.34 -13.98
CA LEU A 265 6.68 17.26 -15.01
C LEU A 265 5.18 17.10 -15.27
N ALA A 266 4.70 15.86 -15.40
CA ALA A 266 3.27 15.58 -15.55
C ALA A 266 2.45 16.14 -14.38
N THR A 267 2.97 16.08 -13.15
CA THR A 267 2.37 16.71 -11.97
C THR A 267 2.20 18.21 -12.17
N LEU A 268 3.25 18.92 -12.58
CA LEU A 268 3.21 20.38 -12.79
C LEU A 268 2.31 20.80 -13.95
N LEU A 269 2.18 19.96 -14.96
CA LEU A 269 1.34 20.17 -16.15
C LEU A 269 -0.12 19.73 -15.96
N SER A 270 -0.42 18.98 -14.89
CA SER A 270 -1.78 18.52 -14.60
C SER A 270 -2.72 19.70 -14.36
N ARG A 271 -3.87 19.69 -15.05
CA ARG A 271 -4.89 20.73 -14.96
C ARG A 271 -5.82 20.50 -13.77
N ASP A 272 -6.22 19.25 -13.55
CA ASP A 272 -7.07 18.78 -12.48
C ASP A 272 -6.28 18.30 -11.24
N LEU A 273 -6.98 18.21 -10.10
CA LEU A 273 -6.39 17.80 -8.83
C LEU A 273 -6.04 16.30 -8.80
N GLN A 274 -6.85 15.46 -9.45
CA GLN A 274 -6.65 14.01 -9.59
C GLN A 274 -5.30 13.68 -10.22
N GLY A 275 -5.02 14.23 -11.40
CA GLY A 275 -3.77 14.04 -12.14
C GLY A 275 -2.58 14.56 -11.34
N PHE A 276 -2.71 15.74 -10.73
CA PHE A 276 -1.68 16.32 -9.88
C PHE A 276 -1.30 15.36 -8.74
N LEU A 277 -2.27 14.89 -7.95
CA LEU A 277 -1.99 14.04 -6.78
C LEU A 277 -1.49 12.66 -7.15
N ARG A 278 -2.08 12.02 -8.17
CA ARG A 278 -1.68 10.66 -8.56
C ARG A 278 -0.26 10.63 -9.14
N ASN A 279 0.10 11.61 -9.98
CA ASN A 279 1.44 11.73 -10.53
C ASN A 279 2.45 12.04 -9.42
N LEU A 280 2.12 12.95 -8.52
CA LEU A 280 2.99 13.30 -7.39
C LEU A 280 3.17 12.11 -6.43
N ALA A 281 2.12 11.35 -6.14
CA ALA A 281 2.20 10.14 -5.31
C ALA A 281 3.10 9.06 -5.94
N ARG A 282 3.11 8.92 -7.27
CA ARG A 282 3.99 8.00 -8.00
C ARG A 282 5.44 8.48 -8.01
N ALA A 283 5.67 9.77 -8.30
CA ALA A 283 7.01 10.36 -8.29
C ALA A 283 7.68 10.23 -6.91
N THR A 284 6.87 10.31 -5.85
CA THR A 284 7.31 10.25 -4.44
C THR A 284 7.25 8.84 -3.82
N ASN A 285 7.06 7.78 -4.62
CA ASN A 285 7.01 6.41 -4.11
C ASN A 285 8.38 5.97 -3.54
N PRO A 286 8.48 5.64 -2.23
CA PRO A 286 9.74 5.25 -1.62
C PRO A 286 10.28 3.91 -2.13
N GLU A 287 9.46 3.05 -2.73
CA GLU A 287 9.92 1.78 -3.29
C GLU A 287 10.89 1.99 -4.47
N ASN A 288 10.79 3.14 -5.16
CA ASN A 288 11.73 3.53 -6.21
C ASN A 288 13.05 4.10 -5.67
N ALA A 289 13.18 4.34 -4.35
CA ALA A 289 14.39 4.93 -3.75
C ALA A 289 15.45 3.91 -3.37
N VAL A 290 15.06 2.65 -3.11
CA VAL A 290 16.00 1.61 -2.69
C VAL A 290 17.07 1.35 -3.77
N PRO A 291 16.73 1.12 -5.04
CA PRO A 291 17.74 0.89 -6.08
C PRO A 291 18.71 2.07 -6.24
N GLU A 292 18.19 3.29 -6.21
CA GLU A 292 18.98 4.51 -6.39
C GLU A 292 19.99 4.72 -5.24
N THR A 293 19.63 4.38 -4.00
CA THR A 293 20.59 4.44 -2.88
C THR A 293 21.71 3.41 -3.03
N THR A 294 21.43 2.23 -3.59
CA THR A 294 22.44 1.23 -3.91
C THR A 294 23.37 1.71 -5.04
N ALA A 295 22.87 2.51 -5.98
CA ALA A 295 23.67 3.06 -7.08
C ALA A 295 24.88 3.87 -6.58
N LEU A 296 24.75 4.58 -5.45
CA LEU A 296 25.81 5.42 -4.90
C LEU A 296 27.14 4.67 -4.74
N VAL A 297 27.11 3.41 -4.31
CA VAL A 297 28.32 2.59 -4.12
C VAL A 297 29.08 2.41 -5.43
N PHE A 298 28.35 2.22 -6.53
CA PHE A 298 28.94 2.01 -7.85
C PHE A 298 29.34 3.30 -8.54
N ILE A 299 28.64 4.41 -8.25
CA ILE A 299 28.93 5.73 -8.84
C ILE A 299 30.36 6.19 -8.51
N PHE A 300 30.86 5.92 -7.30
CA PHE A 300 32.22 6.29 -6.89
C PHE A 300 33.33 5.47 -7.56
N LEU A 301 32.99 4.40 -8.27
CA LEU A 301 33.94 3.58 -9.03
C LEU A 301 34.07 4.04 -10.49
N LEU A 302 33.22 4.97 -10.93
CA LEU A 302 33.21 5.48 -12.29
C LEU A 302 34.26 6.59 -12.50
N PRO A 303 34.70 6.83 -13.75
CA PRO A 303 35.52 7.98 -14.08
C PRO A 303 34.85 9.31 -13.72
N PRO A 304 35.62 10.40 -13.48
CA PRO A 304 35.09 11.65 -12.92
C PRO A 304 33.91 12.27 -13.66
N LEU A 305 33.91 12.22 -15.01
CA LEU A 305 32.80 12.76 -15.81
C LEU A 305 31.51 11.97 -15.57
N HIS A 306 31.58 10.64 -15.66
CA HIS A 306 30.44 9.74 -15.46
C HIS A 306 29.93 9.79 -14.02
N GLN A 307 30.85 9.89 -13.07
CA GLN A 307 30.53 10.11 -11.66
C GLN A 307 29.74 11.40 -11.48
N LEU A 308 30.20 12.53 -12.05
CA LEU A 308 29.51 13.82 -11.96
C LEU A 308 28.09 13.74 -12.53
N LEU A 309 27.93 13.18 -13.74
CA LEU A 309 26.62 13.02 -14.39
C LEU A 309 25.67 12.16 -13.54
N ALA A 310 26.16 11.04 -13.00
CA ALA A 310 25.37 10.16 -12.15
C ALA A 310 24.98 10.80 -10.82
N VAL A 311 25.89 11.57 -10.19
CA VAL A 311 25.60 12.32 -8.96
C VAL A 311 24.53 13.38 -9.19
N ILE A 312 24.58 14.11 -10.31
CA ILE A 312 23.55 15.11 -10.64
C ILE A 312 22.20 14.44 -10.88
N THR A 313 22.17 13.32 -11.62
CA THR A 313 20.95 12.52 -11.82
C THR A 313 20.37 12.04 -10.50
N PHE A 314 21.20 11.49 -9.61
CA PHE A 314 20.78 11.04 -8.30
C PHE A 314 20.23 12.20 -7.45
N ALA A 315 21.00 13.28 -7.30
CA ALA A 315 20.62 14.43 -6.49
C ALA A 315 19.32 15.09 -6.96
N SER A 316 19.17 15.27 -8.27
CA SER A 316 17.95 15.83 -8.86
C SER A 316 16.74 14.91 -8.65
N THR A 317 16.91 13.59 -8.76
CA THR A 317 15.86 12.60 -8.47
C THR A 317 15.44 12.64 -6.99
N ILE A 318 16.40 12.76 -6.07
CA ILE A 318 16.15 12.91 -4.63
C ILE A 318 15.38 14.20 -4.35
N ILE A 319 15.75 15.32 -4.97
CA ILE A 319 15.02 16.59 -4.84
C ILE A 319 13.56 16.41 -5.29
N VAL A 320 13.33 15.82 -6.46
CA VAL A 320 11.98 15.57 -7.00
C VAL A 320 11.16 14.66 -6.07
N ARG A 321 11.78 13.64 -5.49
CA ARG A 321 11.10 12.66 -4.64
C ARG A 321 10.78 13.19 -3.24
N PHE A 322 11.69 13.96 -2.64
CA PHE A 322 11.59 14.31 -1.22
C PHE A 322 11.12 15.74 -0.95
N SER A 323 11.37 16.70 -1.87
CA SER A 323 10.88 18.07 -1.69
C SER A 323 9.36 18.17 -1.49
N PRO A 324 8.49 17.33 -2.09
CA PRO A 324 7.05 17.38 -1.81
C PRO A 324 6.70 17.16 -0.34
N TYR A 325 7.51 16.39 0.40
CA TYR A 325 7.29 16.13 1.82
C TYR A 325 7.62 17.32 2.73
N LEU A 326 8.22 18.39 2.21
CA LEU A 326 8.36 19.66 2.92
C LEU A 326 6.99 20.34 3.12
N SER A 327 6.01 20.03 2.26
CA SER A 327 4.63 20.43 2.49
C SER A 327 3.98 19.56 3.56
N ARG A 328 3.59 20.16 4.69
CA ARG A 328 2.96 19.47 5.83
C ARG A 328 1.72 18.64 5.41
N ASN A 329 0.96 19.16 4.45
CA ASN A 329 -0.29 18.53 4.00
C ASN A 329 -0.07 17.42 2.98
N PHE A 330 1.08 17.38 2.30
CA PHE A 330 1.33 16.39 1.26
C PHE A 330 1.32 14.97 1.79
N ARG A 331 1.88 14.72 2.98
CA ARG A 331 1.90 13.37 3.56
C ARG A 331 0.50 12.81 3.76
N ALA A 332 -0.43 13.64 4.23
CA ALA A 332 -1.81 13.24 4.46
C ALA A 332 -2.52 12.92 3.13
N VAL A 333 -2.41 13.81 2.14
CA VAL A 333 -3.11 13.68 0.86
C VAL A 333 -2.51 12.56 -0.01
N ARG A 334 -1.20 12.35 0.06
CA ARG A 334 -0.50 11.30 -0.69
C ARG A 334 -1.05 9.91 -0.38
N GLU A 335 -1.34 9.62 0.89
CA GLU A 335 -1.90 8.32 1.28
C GLU A 335 -3.32 8.12 0.74
N GLU A 336 -4.04 9.20 0.43
CA GLU A 336 -5.42 9.20 -0.04
C GLU A 336 -5.57 9.29 -1.57
N ALA A 337 -4.48 9.51 -2.31
CA ALA A 337 -4.49 9.82 -3.75
C ALA A 337 -5.24 8.79 -4.63
N TYR A 338 -5.39 7.56 -4.12
CA TYR A 338 -6.07 6.45 -4.80
C TYR A 338 -7.33 5.96 -4.08
N TRP A 339 -7.75 6.64 -3.01
CA TRP A 339 -8.92 6.27 -2.20
C TRP A 339 -10.15 7.16 -2.47
N PHE A 340 -9.94 8.25 -3.18
CA PHE A 340 -10.98 9.20 -3.60
C PHE A 340 -10.80 9.64 -5.05
N GLU A 341 -11.87 10.20 -5.60
CA GLU A 341 -11.90 11.09 -6.75
C GLU A 341 -11.65 12.52 -6.28
N TRP A 342 -10.74 13.22 -6.95
CA TRP A 342 -10.27 14.56 -6.62
C TRP A 342 -10.67 15.52 -7.73
N GLU A 343 -11.59 16.44 -7.43
CA GLU A 343 -12.08 17.47 -8.37
C GLU A 343 -11.33 18.78 -8.21
#